data_AF-A0A7C5X9U1-F1
#
_entry.id   AF-A0A7C5X9U1-F1
#
_cell.length_a   1.000
_cell.length_b   1.000
_cell.length_c   1.000
_cell.angle_alpha   90.00
_cell.angle_beta   90.00
_cell.angle_gamma   90.00
#
_symmetry.space_group_name_H-M   'P 1'
#
loop_
_entity.id
_entity.type
_entity.pdbx_description
1 polymer ?
#
loop_
_entity_poly.entity_id
_entity_poly.type
_entity_poly.pdbx_seq_one_letter_code
_entity_poly.pdbx_strand_id
1 'polypeptide(L)' 'MKVSVIIAATSHENLEEVIRRLKNQTKKPCEIIVVDNSQNEKESEKIEKVVKNLGVRYL' A
#
# COMPACT_ATOMS: atom_id res chain seq x y z
N MET A 1 -9.69 2.67 -19.54
CA MET A 1 -9.79 3.53 -18.33
C MET A 1 -8.66 3.20 -17.38
N LYS A 2 -7.81 4.17 -17.05
CA LYS A 2 -6.76 4.03 -16.03
C LYS A 2 -7.40 4.05 -14.64
N VAL A 3 -6.91 3.23 -13.72
CA VAL A 3 -7.42 3.12 -12.34
C VAL A 3 -6.25 3.35 -11.39
N SER A 4 -6.41 4.30 -10.47
CA SER A 4 -5.50 4.50 -9.34
C SER A 4 -6.14 3.87 -8.10
N VAL A 5 -5.33 3.22 -7.26
CA VAL A 5 -5.81 2.61 -6.01
C VAL A 5 -5.20 3.35 -4.84
N ILE A 6 -6.04 3.84 -3.94
CA ILE A 6 -5.63 4.48 -2.69
C ILE A 6 -5.97 3.55 -1.54
N ILE A 7 -5.00 3.24 -0.70
CA ILE A 7 -5.14 2.39 0.48
C ILE A 7 -4.84 3.27 1.71
N ALA A 8 -5.85 3.52 2.53
CA ALA A 8 -5.65 4.14 3.84
C ALA A 8 -5.27 3.03 4.83
N ALA A 9 -3.98 2.92 5.16
CA ALA A 9 -3.46 1.84 6.00
C ALA A 9 -3.39 2.29 7.47
N THR A 10 -4.14 1.64 8.35
CA THR A 10 -4.06 1.87 9.80
C THR A 10 -3.11 0.90 10.51
N SER A 11 -2.74 -0.19 9.84
CA SER A 11 -1.76 -1.18 10.30
C SER A 11 -1.01 -1.81 9.12
N HIS A 12 0.14 -2.40 9.41
CA HIS A 12 0.93 -3.16 8.44
C HIS A 12 0.35 -4.54 8.11
N GLU A 13 -0.60 -5.03 8.92
CA GLU A 13 -1.17 -6.36 8.77
C GLU A 13 -1.89 -6.50 7.42
N ASN A 14 -1.58 -7.56 6.68
CA ASN A 14 -2.14 -7.87 5.35
C ASN A 14 -1.85 -6.85 4.23
N LEU A 15 -1.21 -5.71 4.53
CA LEU A 15 -0.91 -4.67 3.54
C LEU A 15 -0.09 -5.22 2.37
N GLU A 16 0.91 -6.05 2.68
CA GLU A 16 1.74 -6.71 1.66
C GLU A 16 0.91 -7.60 0.74
N GLU A 17 0.00 -8.41 1.29
CA GLU A 17 -0.86 -9.29 0.51
C GLU A 17 -1.80 -8.51 -0.40
N VAL A 18 -2.42 -7.44 0.12
CA VAL A 18 -3.31 -6.55 -0.63
C VAL A 18 -2.55 -5.92 -1.81
N ILE A 19 -1.37 -5.36 -1.57
CA ILE A 19 -0.54 -4.75 -2.61
C ILE A 19 -0.14 -5.81 -3.66
N ARG A 20 0.28 -7.01 -3.24
CA ARG A 20 0.64 -8.11 -4.16
C ARG A 20 -0.55 -8.51 -5.03
N ARG A 21 -1.75 -8.64 -4.46
CA ARG A 21 -2.98 -8.96 -5.22
C ARG A 21 -3.32 -7.86 -6.22
N LEU A 22 -3.23 -6.58 -5.82
CA LEU A 22 -3.47 -5.44 -6.70
C LEU A 22 -2.44 -5.34 -7.83
N LYS A 23 -1.20 -5.75 -7.60
CA LYS A 23 -0.19 -5.86 -8.66
C LYS A 23 -0.46 -7.03 -9.61
N ASN A 24 -1.02 -8.12 -9.11
CA ASN A 24 -1.21 -9.36 -9.88
C ASN A 24 -2.56 -9.45 -10.62
N GLN A 25 -3.53 -8.59 -10.33
CA GLN A 25 -4.82 -8.58 -11.03
C GLN A 25 -4.69 -8.42 -12.55
N THR A 26 -5.71 -8.88 -13.29
CA THR A 26 -5.75 -8.80 -14.76
C THR A 26 -5.79 -7.35 -15.27
N LYS A 27 -6.52 -6.47 -14.59
CA LYS A 27 -6.57 -5.04 -14.90
C LYS A 27 -5.54 -4.27 -14.07
N LYS A 28 -4.34 -4.07 -14.61
CA LYS A 28 -3.26 -3.41 -13.88
C LYS A 28 -3.64 -1.98 -13.48
N PRO A 29 -3.48 -1.61 -12.19
CA PRO A 29 -3.65 -0.23 -11.77
C PRO A 29 -2.53 0.62 -12.39
N CYS A 30 -2.84 1.87 -12.68
CA CYS A 30 -1.85 2.84 -13.15
C CYS A 30 -0.87 3.20 -12.02
N GLU A 31 -1.39 3.29 -10.79
CA GLU A 31 -0.63 3.53 -9.58
C GLU A 31 -1.34 2.90 -8.37
N ILE A 32 -0.54 2.58 -7.37
CA ILE A 32 -1.02 2.24 -6.03
C ILE A 32 -0.39 3.28 -5.10
N ILE A 33 -1.21 3.87 -4.24
CA ILE A 33 -0.83 4.87 -3.26
C ILE A 33 -1.28 4.36 -1.90
N VAL A 34 -0.35 4.25 -0.96
CA VAL A 34 -0.66 3.94 0.43
C VAL A 34 -0.55 5.24 1.22
N VAL A 35 -1.63 5.61 1.88
CA VAL A 35 -1.68 6.72 2.83
C VAL A 35 -1.59 6.13 4.23
N ASP A 36 -0.57 6.51 4.98
CA ASP A 36 -0.45 6.11 6.38
C ASP A 36 -1.51 6.82 7.22
N ASN A 37 -2.38 6.02 7.84
CA ASN A 37 -3.41 6.46 8.76
C ASN A 37 -3.26 5.76 10.12
N SER A 38 -2.06 5.22 10.41
CA SER A 38 -1.73 4.63 11.70
C SER A 38 -1.68 5.68 12.79
N GLN A 39 -2.04 5.29 14.01
CA GLN A 39 -2.07 6.18 15.17
C GLN A 39 -0.80 6.08 16.03
N ASN A 40 0.23 5.35 15.57
CA ASN A 40 1.49 5.21 16.29
C ASN A 40 2.68 5.00 15.34
N GLU A 41 3.84 5.50 15.76
CA GLU A 41 5.07 5.53 14.96
C GLU A 41 5.60 4.13 14.59
N LYS A 42 5.48 3.15 15.51
CA LYS A 42 5.91 1.77 15.24
C LYS A 42 5.14 1.11 14.10
N GLU A 43 3.87 1.42 13.95
CA GLU A 43 3.06 0.94 12.82
C GLU A 43 3.39 1.69 11.54
N SER A 44 3.57 3.01 11.62
CA SER A 44 4.03 3.85 10.50
C SER A 44 5.31 3.31 9.87
N GLU A 45 6.33 3.03 10.68
CA GLU A 45 7.61 2.46 10.21
C GLU A 45 7.43 1.12 9.48
N LYS A 46 6.55 0.25 9.98
CA LYS A 46 6.28 -1.06 9.35
C LYS A 46 5.52 -0.91 8.04
N ILE A 47 4.51 -0.03 8.00
CA ILE A 47 3.77 0.29 6.77
C ILE A 47 4.74 0.84 5.73
N GLU A 48 5.55 1.84 6.08
CA GLU A 48 6.52 2.44 5.17
C GLU A 48 7.51 1.38 4.64
N LYS A 49 8.01 0.49 5.51
CA LYS A 49 8.90 -0.61 5.11
C LYS A 49 8.24 -1.54 4.10
N VAL A 50 6.99 -1.95 4.33
CA VAL A 50 6.24 -2.81 3.38
C VAL A 50 6.06 -2.11 2.03
N VAL A 51 5.67 -0.84 2.06
CA VAL A 51 5.40 -0.03 0.86
C VAL A 51 6.67 0.19 0.04
N LYS A 52 7.78 0.53 0.68
CA LYS A 52 9.11 0.70 0.05
C LYS A 52 9.60 -0.62 -0.58
N ASN A 53 9.51 -1.73 0.15
CA ASN A 53 9.90 -3.05 -0.36
C ASN A 53 9.12 -3.46 -1.61
N LEU A 54 7.86 -3.04 -1.71
CA LEU A 54 7.01 -3.34 -2.85
C LEU A 54 7.08 -2.26 -3.94
N GLY A 55 7.88 -1.19 -3.80
CA GLY A 55 8.00 -0.15 -4.82
C GLY A 55 6.66 0.53 -5.13
N VAL A 56 5.90 0.85 -4.08
CA VAL A 56 4.61 1.55 -4.14
C VAL A 56 4.76 2.95 -3.57
N ARG A 57 3.92 3.90 -3.98
CA ARG A 57 3.97 5.27 -3.45
C ARG A 57 3.44 5.29 -2.01
N TYR A 58 4.24 5.86 -1.11
CA TYR A 58 3.89 6.10 0.29
C TYR A 58 3.57 7.59 0.47
N LEU A 59 2.50 7.91 1.20
CA LEU A 59 2.07 9.25 1.58
C LEU A 59 1.72 9.30 3.07
#